data_AF-A0A7R9KID9-F1
#
_entry.id   AF-A0A7R9KID9-F1
#
_cell.length_a   1.000
_cell.length_b   1.000
_cell.length_c   1.000
_cell.angle_alpha   90.00
_cell.angle_beta   90.00
_cell.angle_gamma   90.00
#
_symmetry.space_group_name_H-M   'P 1'
#
loop_
_entity.id
_entity.type
_entity.pdbx_description
1 polymer ?
#
loop_
_entity_poly.entity_id
_entity_poly.type
_entity_poly.pdbx_seq_one_letter_code
_entity_poly.pdbx_strand_id
1 'polypeptide(L)'
;MVSSIQTLDNRLVGHRVDSRVDTSAVKMSGETVGIIYPPPELRNIVDKTASFVARNGPEFESRIQQNEQNNPKFNFLKAGDPYNAYYQHKCKDFRDGNKAGTDI
;
A
#
# COMPACT_ATOMS: atom_id res chain seq x y z
N MET A 1 -68.60 0.50 -8.87
CA MET A 1 -67.37 -0.08 -9.44
C MET A 1 -66.70 -0.85 -8.32
N VAL A 2 -66.67 -2.17 -8.49
CA VAL A 2 -66.07 -3.17 -7.60
C VAL A 2 -64.59 -2.82 -7.35
N SER A 3 -64.20 -2.57 -6.11
CA SER A 3 -63.60 -3.52 -5.16
C SER A 3 -62.22 -4.05 -5.58
N SER A 4 -61.22 -3.71 -4.75
CA SER A 4 -60.00 -4.47 -4.47
C SER A 4 -58.89 -4.51 -5.52
N ILE A 5 -57.90 -3.61 -5.38
CA ILE A 5 -56.50 -4.02 -5.54
C ILE A 5 -55.86 -3.95 -4.15
N GLN A 6 -55.42 -5.13 -3.75
CA GLN A 6 -54.86 -5.58 -2.49
C GLN A 6 -53.70 -4.70 -2.00
N THR A 7 -53.85 -4.08 -0.83
CA THR A 7 -52.70 -3.91 0.08
C THR A 7 -52.37 -5.30 0.63
N LEU A 8 -51.12 -5.77 0.52
CA LEU A 8 -50.47 -6.65 1.51
C LEU A 8 -48.98 -6.87 1.16
N ASP A 9 -48.16 -6.41 2.10
CA ASP A 9 -46.83 -6.84 2.56
C ASP A 9 -45.88 -7.61 1.61
N ASN A 10 -44.72 -7.00 1.33
CA ASN A 10 -43.47 -7.77 1.28
C ASN A 10 -42.34 -6.96 1.92
N ARG A 11 -42.38 -6.89 3.25
CA ARG A 11 -41.23 -6.49 4.06
C ARG A 11 -40.28 -7.69 4.14
N LEU A 12 -39.35 -7.78 3.20
CA LEU A 12 -38.17 -8.64 3.36
C LEU A 12 -36.89 -7.81 3.20
N VAL A 13 -36.34 -7.47 4.37
CA VAL A 13 -34.92 -7.58 4.74
C VAL A 13 -33.90 -7.46 3.59
N GLY A 14 -33.00 -6.48 3.75
CA GLY A 14 -31.59 -6.71 3.42
C GLY A 14 -30.97 -5.88 2.31
N HIS A 15 -31.09 -4.55 2.34
CA HIS A 15 -30.01 -3.72 1.80
C HIS A 15 -29.06 -3.36 2.94
N ARG A 16 -28.18 -4.34 3.15
CA ARG A 16 -26.94 -4.28 3.92
C ARG A 16 -26.30 -2.90 3.72
N VAL A 17 -26.01 -2.26 4.85
CA VAL A 17 -24.97 -1.24 4.91
C VAL A 17 -23.66 -1.92 4.52
N ASP A 18 -23.26 -1.87 3.25
CA ASP A 18 -21.86 -2.07 2.90
C ASP A 18 -21.09 -0.84 3.36
N SER A 19 -20.82 -0.85 4.65
CA SER A 19 -19.57 -0.33 5.19
C SER A 19 -18.43 -0.95 4.40
N ARG A 20 -17.87 -0.17 3.49
CA ARG A 20 -16.44 0.04 3.31
C ARG A 20 -16.33 1.06 2.19
N VAL A 21 -16.17 2.32 2.59
CA VAL A 21 -15.18 3.15 1.92
C VAL A 21 -13.88 2.36 2.02
N ASP A 22 -13.64 1.51 1.02
CA ASP A 22 -12.33 0.90 0.86
C ASP A 22 -11.43 2.06 0.49
N THR A 23 -10.73 2.50 1.53
CA THR A 23 -9.80 3.60 1.56
C THR A 23 -9.00 3.60 0.27
N SER A 24 -9.19 4.66 -0.51
CA SER A 24 -8.35 5.03 -1.64
C SER A 24 -6.87 5.07 -1.21
N ALA A 25 -6.23 3.91 -1.17
CA ALA A 25 -4.80 3.75 -1.17
C ALA A 25 -4.40 3.08 -2.49
N VAL A 26 -4.96 3.60 -3.57
CA VAL A 26 -4.30 3.62 -4.88
C VAL A 26 -3.01 4.45 -4.74
N LYS A 27 -1.98 3.87 -4.10
CA LYS A 27 -0.60 4.30 -4.37
C LYS A 27 -0.03 3.41 -5.46
N MET A 28 -0.72 3.46 -6.61
CA MET A 28 -0.17 3.10 -7.90
C MET A 28 0.77 4.24 -8.31
N SER A 29 2.00 4.21 -7.84
CA SER A 29 3.08 5.04 -8.38
C SER A 29 4.30 4.14 -8.47
N GLY A 30 4.82 3.95 -9.68
CA GLY A 30 5.93 3.04 -9.93
C GLY A 30 5.82 2.26 -11.24
N GLU A 31 4.98 2.69 -12.20
CA GLU A 31 5.12 2.18 -13.56
C GLU A 31 6.25 2.96 -14.27
N THR A 32 7.26 2.20 -14.67
CA THR A 32 8.22 2.49 -15.75
C THR A 32 9.29 3.56 -15.52
N VAL A 33 10.26 3.33 -14.64
CA VAL A 33 11.64 3.80 -14.89
C VAL A 33 12.58 2.69 -14.46
N GLY A 34 13.51 2.30 -15.34
CA GLY A 34 14.51 1.26 -15.07
C GLY A 34 15.15 1.44 -13.70
N ILE A 35 15.40 0.34 -12.99
CA ILE A 35 15.93 0.36 -11.62
C ILE A 35 17.31 1.02 -11.65
N ILE A 36 17.35 2.31 -11.33
CA ILE A 36 18.61 3.03 -11.17
C ILE A 36 19.19 2.57 -9.84
N TYR A 37 20.38 1.96 -9.89
CA TYR A 37 21.07 1.49 -8.69
C TYR A 37 21.59 2.69 -7.90
N PRO A 38 21.08 2.92 -6.67
CA PRO A 38 21.58 4.00 -5.85
C PRO A 38 22.96 3.66 -5.28
N PRO A 39 23.72 4.66 -4.78
CA PRO A 39 25.01 4.45 -4.13
C PRO A 39 24.90 3.47 -2.94
N PRO A 40 26.00 2.80 -2.55
CA PRO A 40 25.99 1.77 -1.51
C PRO A 40 25.41 2.26 -0.18
N GLU A 41 25.60 3.53 0.17
CA GLU A 41 24.99 4.15 1.35
C GLU A 41 23.46 4.11 1.31
N LEU A 42 22.86 4.57 0.20
CA LEU A 42 21.41 4.61 0.05
C LEU A 42 20.84 3.20 -0.06
N ARG A 43 21.58 2.27 -0.65
CA ARG A 43 21.22 0.85 -0.71
C ARG A 43 21.06 0.23 0.69
N ASN A 44 21.98 0.53 1.61
CA ASN A 44 21.90 0.10 3.02
C ASN A 44 20.69 0.72 3.75
N ILE A 45 20.39 1.99 3.47
CA ILE A 45 19.25 2.69 4.10
C ILE A 45 17.93 2.13 3.57
N VAL A 46 17.82 1.94 2.25
CA VAL A 46 16.65 1.32 1.61
C VAL A 46 16.40 -0.06 2.18
N ASP A 47 17.43 -0.90 2.29
CA ASP A 47 17.29 -2.27 2.80
C ASP A 47 16.79 -2.30 4.26
N LYS A 48 17.38 -1.46 5.12
CA LYS A 48 16.87 -1.26 6.49
C LYS A 48 15.43 -0.78 6.49
N THR A 49 15.15 0.35 5.83
CA THR A 49 13.81 0.96 5.81
C THR A 49 12.77 0.01 5.25
N ALA A 50 13.05 -0.69 4.16
CA ALA A 50 12.17 -1.67 3.56
C ALA A 50 11.86 -2.83 4.52
N SER A 51 12.86 -3.37 5.22
CA SER A 51 12.63 -4.39 6.27
C SER A 51 11.78 -3.85 7.42
N PHE A 52 12.02 -2.61 7.87
CA PHE A 52 11.20 -1.98 8.91
C PHE A 52 9.77 -1.74 8.45
N VAL A 53 9.55 -1.19 7.25
CA VAL A 53 8.22 -0.92 6.70
C VAL A 53 7.48 -2.23 6.40
N ALA A 54 8.17 -3.26 5.88
CA ALA A 54 7.55 -4.57 5.63
C ALA A 54 7.03 -5.24 6.91
N ARG A 55 7.71 -5.04 8.05
CA ARG A 55 7.32 -5.61 9.36
C ARG A 55 6.32 -4.75 10.14
N ASN A 56 6.52 -3.43 10.15
CA ASN A 56 5.71 -2.48 10.93
C ASN A 56 4.51 -1.93 10.14
N GLY A 57 4.50 -2.12 8.83
CA GLY A 57 3.46 -1.61 7.94
C GLY A 57 3.75 -0.22 7.35
N PRO A 58 2.87 0.24 6.46
CA PRO A 58 3.01 1.50 5.73
C PRO A 58 2.90 2.75 6.62
N GLU A 59 2.41 2.63 7.86
CA GLU A 59 2.39 3.72 8.82
C GLU A 59 3.81 4.21 9.14
N PHE A 60 4.76 3.29 9.23
CA PHE A 60 6.16 3.61 9.48
C PHE A 60 6.81 4.34 8.30
N GLU A 61 6.43 3.97 7.08
CA GLU A 61 6.87 4.68 5.87
C GLU A 61 6.44 6.15 5.92
N SER A 62 5.17 6.40 6.27
CA SER A 62 4.63 7.75 6.38
C SER A 62 5.37 8.58 7.44
N ARG A 63 5.69 7.98 8.59
CA ARG A 63 6.48 8.63 9.65
C ARG A 63 7.89 8.98 9.19
N ILE A 64 8.59 8.06 8.53
CA ILE A 64 9.94 8.33 8.01
C ILE A 64 9.87 9.40 6.93
N GLN A 65 8.89 9.31 6.01
CA GLN A 65 8.72 10.29 4.94
C GLN A 65 8.55 11.70 5.51
N GLN A 66 7.77 11.87 6.58
CA GLN A 66 7.59 13.16 7.26
C GLN A 66 8.85 13.62 8.01
N ASN A 67 9.51 12.73 8.76
CA ASN A 67 10.68 13.10 9.56
C ASN A 67 11.91 13.40 8.69
N GLU A 68 12.09 12.65 7.61
CA GLU A 68 13.26 12.68 6.73
C GLU A 68 12.97 13.31 5.37
N GLN A 69 11.85 14.04 5.18
CA GLN A 69 11.51 14.69 3.90
C GLN A 69 12.58 15.66 3.38
N ASN A 70 13.39 16.21 4.29
CA ASN A 70 14.48 17.15 4.00
C ASN A 70 15.83 16.44 3.82
N ASN A 71 15.90 15.12 4.07
CA ASN A 71 17.12 14.36 3.97
C ASN A 71 17.23 13.73 2.58
N PRO A 72 18.25 14.07 1.77
CA PRO A 72 18.41 13.49 0.43
C PRO A 72 18.62 11.97 0.47
N LYS A 73 19.04 11.42 1.62
CA LYS A 73 19.18 9.98 1.81
C LYS A 73 17.84 9.23 1.81
N PHE A 74 16.72 9.91 2.11
CA PHE A 74 15.37 9.35 2.13
C PHE A 74 14.50 9.80 0.95
N ASN A 75 15.09 10.49 -0.03
CA ASN A 75 14.39 10.85 -1.27
C ASN A 75 13.84 9.61 -2.00
N PHE A 76 14.42 8.41 -1.83
CA PHE A 76 13.85 7.17 -2.37
C PHE A 76 12.43 6.86 -1.90
N LEU A 77 11.96 7.42 -0.76
CA LEU A 77 10.58 7.29 -0.29
C LEU A 77 9.62 8.21 -1.03
N LYS A 78 10.11 9.20 -1.78
CA LYS A 78 9.27 10.10 -2.56
C LYS A 78 8.84 9.41 -3.85
N ALA A 79 7.56 9.52 -4.17
CA ALA A 79 6.99 8.96 -5.39
C ALA A 79 7.53 9.63 -6.68
N GLY A 80 8.21 10.78 -6.57
CA GLY A 80 8.83 11.48 -7.69
C GLY A 80 10.31 11.11 -7.93
N ASP A 81 10.91 10.27 -7.08
CA ASP A 81 12.32 9.91 -7.19
C ASP A 81 12.52 8.59 -7.96
N PRO A 82 13.51 8.51 -8.87
CA PRO A 82 13.78 7.29 -9.64
C PRO A 82 14.21 6.10 -8.77
N TYR A 83 14.73 6.37 -7.57
CA TYR A 83 15.11 5.32 -6.61
C TYR A 83 13.92 4.66 -5.91
N ASN A 84 12.72 5.22 -6.05
CA ASN A 84 11.51 4.65 -5.45
C ASN A 84 11.24 3.22 -5.96
N ALA A 85 11.52 2.95 -7.24
CA ALA A 85 11.38 1.61 -7.83
C ALA A 85 12.23 0.55 -7.10
N TYR A 86 13.47 0.90 -6.72
CA TYR A 86 14.36 0.00 -5.96
C TYR A 86 13.82 -0.25 -4.55
N TYR A 87 13.34 0.80 -3.87
CA TYR A 87 12.73 0.68 -2.55
C TYR A 87 11.46 -0.17 -2.57
N GLN A 88 10.56 0.05 -3.52
CA GLN A 88 9.34 -0.75 -3.67
C GLN A 88 9.65 -2.23 -3.91
N HIS A 89 10.62 -2.53 -4.77
CA HIS A 89 11.08 -3.89 -5.00
C HIS A 89 11.58 -4.54 -3.70
N LYS A 90 12.42 -3.83 -2.94
CA LYS A 90 12.93 -4.30 -1.64
C LYS A 90 11.82 -4.50 -0.61
N CYS A 91 10.90 -3.54 -0.47
CA CYS A 91 9.78 -3.65 0.47
C CYS A 91 8.88 -4.85 0.12
N LYS A 92 8.66 -5.09 -1.18
CA LYS A 92 7.95 -6.28 -1.67
C LYS A 92 8.71 -7.56 -1.35
N ASP A 93 10.02 -7.60 -1.60
CA ASP A 93 10.90 -8.74 -1.28
C ASP A 93 10.91 -9.06 0.21
N PHE A 94 11.00 -8.07 1.10
CA PHE A 94 10.93 -8.32 2.55
C PHE A 94 9.55 -8.78 3.02
N ARG A 95 8.49 -8.28 2.38
CA ARG A 95 7.11 -8.70 2.68
C ARG A 95 6.80 -10.10 2.15
N ASP A 96 7.36 -10.45 0.99
CA ASP A 96 7.19 -11.73 0.31
C ASP A 96 8.13 -12.81 0.86
N GLY A 97 9.36 -12.45 1.22
CA GLY A 97 10.37 -13.32 1.84
C GLY A 97 10.01 -13.80 3.24
N ASN A 98 9.00 -13.21 3.88
CA ASN A 98 8.37 -13.81 5.07
C ASN A 98 7.41 -14.98 4.71
N LYS A 99 6.93 -15.04 3.46
CA LYS A 99 6.00 -16.05 2.93
C LYS A 99 6.61 -17.01 1.90
N ALA A 100 7.81 -16.76 1.37
CA ALA A 100 8.48 -17.59 0.37
C ALA A 100 9.41 -18.69 0.96
N GLY A 101 9.22 -19.03 2.25
CA GLY A 101 10.00 -20.06 2.96
C GLY A 101 9.20 -21.29 3.38
N THR A 102 8.03 -21.54 2.76
CA THR A 102 7.21 -22.74 3.07
C THR A 102 6.69 -23.36 1.77
N ASP A 103 7.60 -23.89 0.98
CA ASP A 103 7.33 -24.92 -0.04
C ASP A 103 8.42 -26.00 0.11
N ILE A 104 8.24 -26.87 1.12
CA ILE A 104 8.86 -28.19 1.22
C ILE A 104 7.79 -29.14 1.77
#